data_AF-A0A368H2P3-F1
#
_entry.id   AF-A0A368H2P3-F1
#
_cell.length_a   1.000
_cell.length_b   1.000
_cell.length_c   1.000
_cell.angle_alpha   90.00
_cell.angle_beta   90.00
_cell.angle_gamma   90.00
#
_symmetry.space_group_name_H-M   'P 1'
#
loop_
_entity.id
_entity.type
_entity.pdbx_description
1 polymer ?
#
loop_
_entity_poly.entity_id
_entity_poly.type
_entity_poly.pdbx_seq_one_letter_code
_entity_poly.pdbx_strand_id
1 'polypeptide(L)'
;MTPILSNVSNRFSYISAAILEETYFGDKPWYSVNRSAIRAEHDALWYGRRWGCTFAERSCFEFIAERVKNKKTTFPFCSQKDYESHEKTKLQIKISPKKILTAVLKCWSAPLIVRKGDAADNGIMPYTLSRDPDSFLRHRIGSHPLLRYCPVVADIVKDRFELPEGVIPV
;
A
#
# COMPACT_ATOMS: atom_id res chain seq x y z
N MET A 1 -8.58 10.45 3.39
CA MET A 1 -7.76 11.33 4.25
C MET A 1 -6.72 10.47 4.95
N THR A 2 -5.46 10.53 4.52
CA THR A 2 -4.36 9.83 5.20
C THR A 2 -3.97 10.59 6.48
N PRO A 3 -3.40 9.92 7.49
CA PRO A 3 -2.99 10.59 8.73
C PRO A 3 -1.80 11.55 8.54
N ILE A 4 -1.10 11.46 7.41
CA ILE A 4 0.05 12.29 7.04
C ILE A 4 -0.15 12.76 5.59
N LEU A 5 0.25 14.00 5.31
CA LEU A 5 0.31 14.54 3.97
C LEU A 5 1.44 13.87 3.20
N SER A 6 1.11 13.35 2.02
CA SER A 6 2.11 12.82 1.11
C SER A 6 2.79 13.96 0.35
N ASN A 7 4.10 13.84 0.14
CA ASN A 7 4.92 14.72 -0.68
C ASN A 7 4.67 14.51 -2.17
N VAL A 8 4.04 13.41 -2.56
CA VAL A 8 3.79 13.09 -3.99
C VAL A 8 2.36 13.36 -4.41
N SER A 9 1.35 12.92 -3.64
CA SER A 9 -0.04 13.23 -3.98
C SER A 9 -0.99 13.16 -2.78
N ASN A 10 -1.90 14.13 -2.71
CA ASN A 10 -2.97 14.16 -1.71
C ASN A 10 -4.30 14.21 -2.46
N ARG A 11 -4.93 13.04 -2.66
CA ARG A 11 -6.13 12.91 -3.49
C ARG A 11 -7.40 12.95 -2.66
N PHE A 12 -8.36 13.78 -3.06
CA PHE A 12 -9.69 13.79 -2.49
C PHE A 12 -10.58 12.75 -3.19
N SER A 13 -10.57 11.53 -2.64
CA SER A 13 -11.32 10.40 -3.20
C SER A 13 -12.73 10.28 -2.64
N TYR A 14 -13.54 9.41 -3.27
CA TYR A 14 -14.87 9.05 -2.76
C TYR A 14 -14.88 8.51 -1.32
N ILE A 15 -13.76 7.99 -0.80
CA ILE A 15 -13.65 7.59 0.61
C ILE A 15 -13.78 8.83 1.50
N SER A 16 -13.03 9.90 1.18
CA SER A 16 -13.07 11.14 1.95
C SER A 16 -14.41 11.86 1.79
N ALA A 17 -14.99 11.81 0.58
CA ALA A 17 -16.34 12.35 0.34
C ALA A 17 -17.40 11.63 1.17
N ALA A 18 -17.37 10.29 1.22
CA ALA A 18 -18.28 9.51 2.04
C ALA A 18 -18.15 9.83 3.53
N ILE A 19 -16.92 10.01 4.06
CA ILE A 19 -16.72 10.41 5.47
C ILE A 19 -17.39 11.76 5.77
N LEU A 20 -17.30 12.73 4.85
CA LEU A 20 -17.96 14.03 5.01
C LEU A 20 -19.48 13.92 4.92
N GLU A 21 -19.99 13.12 3.99
CA GLU A 21 -21.43 12.87 3.81
C GLU A 21 -22.02 12.10 5.02
N GLU A 22 -21.21 11.31 5.73
CA GLU A 22 -21.58 10.63 6.99
C GLU A 22 -21.36 11.51 8.24
N THR A 23 -21.10 12.81 8.07
CA THR A 23 -21.08 13.77 9.19
C THR A 23 -22.44 14.45 9.27
N TYR A 24 -23.16 14.30 10.38
CA TYR A 24 -24.54 14.75 10.53
C TYR A 24 -24.69 15.94 11.49
N PHE A 25 -25.66 16.80 11.19
CA PHE A 25 -26.19 17.80 12.10
C PHE A 25 -27.68 17.51 12.35
N GLY A 26 -27.97 16.84 13.47
CA GLY A 26 -29.27 16.21 13.68
C GLY A 26 -29.46 15.05 12.70
N ASP A 27 -30.64 14.97 12.06
CA ASP A 27 -30.97 13.91 11.09
C ASP A 27 -30.49 14.19 9.66
N LYS A 28 -29.77 15.31 9.43
CA LYS A 28 -29.34 15.73 8.09
C LYS A 28 -27.83 15.64 7.96
N PRO A 29 -27.31 15.12 6.84
CA PRO A 29 -25.91 15.28 6.49
C PRO A 29 -25.53 16.76 6.50
N TRP A 30 -24.41 17.08 7.13
CA TRP A 30 -23.87 18.44 7.14
C TRP A 30 -23.29 18.78 5.75
N TYR A 31 -22.69 17.81 5.07
CA TYR A 31 -22.05 18.00 3.77
C TYR A 31 -22.71 17.15 2.68
N SER A 32 -22.73 17.69 1.47
CA SER A 32 -23.09 16.99 0.23
C SER A 32 -22.00 17.25 -0.80
N VAL A 33 -21.29 16.21 -1.23
CA VAL A 33 -20.13 16.37 -2.11
C VAL A 33 -20.53 16.17 -3.58
N ASN A 34 -20.11 17.09 -4.45
CA ASN A 34 -20.26 16.89 -5.89
C ASN A 34 -19.26 15.83 -6.39
N ARG A 35 -19.70 14.57 -6.45
CA ARG A 35 -18.85 13.44 -6.88
C ARG A 35 -18.30 13.59 -8.30
N SER A 36 -19.03 14.27 -9.19
CA SER A 36 -18.55 14.53 -10.55
C SER A 36 -17.33 15.45 -10.55
N ALA A 37 -17.26 16.41 -9.63
CA ALA A 37 -16.13 17.34 -9.50
C ALA A 37 -14.84 16.65 -9.05
N ILE A 38 -14.95 15.55 -8.28
CA ILE A 38 -13.79 14.85 -7.70
C ILE A 38 -13.48 13.52 -8.40
N ARG A 39 -14.20 13.18 -9.47
CA ARG A 39 -14.05 11.89 -10.18
C ARG A 39 -12.60 11.69 -10.67
N ALA A 40 -11.99 12.71 -11.27
CA ALA A 40 -10.62 12.61 -11.80
C ALA A 40 -9.61 12.27 -10.68
N GLU A 41 -9.71 12.94 -9.53
CA GLU A 41 -8.84 12.65 -8.38
C GLU A 41 -9.10 11.27 -7.78
N HIS A 42 -10.36 10.85 -7.70
CA HIS A 42 -10.70 9.49 -7.26
C HIS A 42 -10.13 8.43 -8.21
N ASP A 43 -10.23 8.64 -9.52
CA ASP A 43 -9.72 7.70 -10.52
C ASP A 43 -8.19 7.64 -10.55
N ALA A 44 -7.51 8.71 -10.14
CA ALA A 44 -6.06 8.73 -9.96
C ALA A 44 -5.58 7.98 -8.70
N LEU A 45 -6.46 7.74 -7.71
CA LEU A 45 -6.11 6.95 -6.52
C LEU A 45 -5.99 5.46 -6.88
N TRP A 46 -4.75 5.00 -7.09
CA TRP A 46 -4.48 3.61 -7.49
C TRP A 46 -4.35 2.64 -6.31
N TYR A 47 -3.92 3.10 -5.14
CA TYR A 47 -3.62 2.24 -3.99
C TYR A 47 -4.89 1.55 -3.48
N GLY A 48 -4.86 0.21 -3.36
CA GLY A 48 -6.02 -0.59 -2.95
C GLY A 48 -7.07 -0.81 -4.05
N ARG A 49 -6.94 -0.19 -5.23
CA ARG A 49 -7.97 -0.24 -6.28
C ARG A 49 -8.07 -1.65 -6.88
N ARG A 50 -9.29 -2.22 -6.81
CA ARG A 50 -9.62 -3.58 -7.32
C ARG A 50 -8.79 -4.71 -6.69
N TRP A 51 -8.30 -4.53 -5.46
CA TRP A 51 -7.55 -5.58 -4.76
C TRP A 51 -8.43 -6.60 -4.05
N GLY A 52 -9.74 -6.33 -3.93
CA GLY A 52 -10.73 -7.24 -3.35
C GLY A 52 -10.73 -7.25 -1.82
N CYS A 53 -11.63 -8.04 -1.23
CA CYS A 53 -11.85 -8.07 0.21
C CYS A 53 -10.65 -8.63 0.99
N THR A 54 -9.87 -9.55 0.41
CA THR A 54 -8.64 -10.05 1.07
C THR A 54 -7.73 -8.92 1.51
N PHE A 55 -7.56 -7.88 0.70
CA PHE A 55 -6.73 -6.73 1.06
C PHE A 55 -7.29 -5.94 2.25
N ALA A 56 -8.62 -5.80 2.31
CA ALA A 56 -9.28 -5.03 3.36
C ALA A 56 -9.42 -5.81 4.68
N GLU A 57 -9.59 -7.13 4.60
CA GLU A 57 -9.98 -7.98 5.73
C GLU A 57 -8.82 -8.77 6.33
N ARG A 58 -7.72 -8.96 5.59
CA ARG A 58 -6.59 -9.80 6.01
C ARG A 58 -5.30 -9.01 6.16
N SER A 59 -4.28 -9.64 6.72
CA SER A 59 -2.96 -9.03 6.81
C SER A 59 -2.35 -8.83 5.42
N CYS A 60 -1.48 -7.83 5.25
CA CYS A 60 -0.79 -7.62 3.97
C CYS A 60 0.08 -8.83 3.57
N PHE A 61 0.58 -9.62 4.52
CA PHE A 61 1.26 -10.88 4.20
C PHE A 61 0.34 -11.92 3.58
N GLU A 62 -0.86 -12.11 4.12
CA GLU A 62 -1.83 -13.03 3.54
C GLU A 62 -2.23 -12.58 2.14
N PHE A 63 -2.44 -11.28 1.96
CA PHE A 63 -2.69 -10.69 0.65
C PHE A 63 -1.52 -10.96 -0.33
N ILE A 64 -0.27 -10.75 0.10
CA ILE A 64 0.92 -11.03 -0.72
C ILE A 64 1.02 -12.51 -1.06
N ALA A 65 0.84 -13.40 -0.08
CA ALA A 65 0.90 -14.84 -0.28
C ALA A 65 -0.16 -15.32 -1.28
N GLU A 66 -1.39 -14.78 -1.18
CA GLU A 66 -2.46 -15.06 -2.13
C GLU A 66 -2.10 -14.57 -3.54
N ARG A 67 -1.60 -13.34 -3.67
CA ARG A 67 -1.16 -12.76 -4.95
C ARG A 67 -0.06 -13.60 -5.61
N VAL A 68 0.96 -14.00 -4.84
CA VAL A 68 2.05 -14.87 -5.30
C VAL A 68 1.50 -16.21 -5.76
N LYS A 69 0.64 -16.86 -4.97
CA LYS A 69 -0.01 -18.13 -5.33
C LYS A 69 -0.79 -18.02 -6.64
N ASN A 70 -1.48 -16.91 -6.83
CA ASN A 70 -2.31 -16.63 -8.01
C ASN A 70 -1.53 -16.00 -9.19
N LYS A 71 -0.20 -15.90 -9.11
CA LYS A 71 0.67 -15.26 -10.12
C LYS A 71 0.21 -13.84 -10.50
N LYS A 72 -0.34 -13.11 -9.54
CA LYS A 72 -0.72 -11.70 -9.67
C LYS A 72 0.39 -10.82 -9.11
N THR A 73 0.47 -9.57 -9.57
CA THR A 73 1.37 -8.59 -8.98
C THR A 73 1.15 -8.44 -7.48
N THR A 74 2.25 -8.38 -6.73
CA THR A 74 2.27 -8.04 -5.30
C THR A 74 2.47 -6.55 -5.10
N PHE A 75 2.80 -5.78 -6.15
CA PHE A 75 3.03 -4.34 -6.05
C PHE A 75 1.85 -3.65 -5.35
N PRO A 76 2.10 -2.75 -4.38
CA PRO A 76 3.38 -2.15 -3.97
C PRO A 76 4.21 -2.95 -2.98
N PHE A 77 3.77 -4.16 -2.65
CA PHE A 77 4.40 -4.99 -1.66
C PHE A 77 5.52 -5.86 -2.25
N CYS A 78 6.51 -6.13 -1.41
CA CYS A 78 7.58 -7.08 -1.66
C CYS A 78 7.23 -8.43 -1.03
N SER A 79 7.34 -9.49 -1.83
CA SER A 79 7.31 -10.86 -1.36
C SER A 79 8.65 -11.28 -0.76
N GLN A 80 8.67 -12.39 -0.02
CA GLN A 80 9.91 -12.95 0.51
C GLN A 80 10.96 -13.20 -0.60
N LYS A 81 10.51 -13.67 -1.77
CA LYS A 81 11.37 -13.89 -2.93
C LYS A 81 12.03 -12.62 -3.44
N ASP A 82 11.34 -11.48 -3.39
CA ASP A 82 11.90 -10.20 -3.83
C ASP A 82 13.09 -9.77 -2.95
N TYR A 83 13.03 -10.09 -1.65
CA TYR A 83 14.14 -9.87 -0.72
C TYR A 83 15.30 -10.83 -0.96
N GLU A 84 15.01 -12.11 -1.19
CA GLU A 84 16.03 -13.12 -1.53
C GLU A 84 16.73 -12.80 -2.86
N SER A 85 16.01 -12.21 -3.83
CA SER A 85 16.53 -11.78 -5.12
C SER A 85 17.13 -10.37 -5.09
N HIS A 86 18.00 -10.09 -4.12
CA HIS A 86 18.71 -8.80 -3.96
C HIS A 86 17.82 -7.61 -3.59
N GLU A 87 16.77 -7.82 -2.81
CA GLU A 87 15.86 -6.76 -2.34
C GLU A 87 15.23 -5.95 -3.48
N LYS A 88 14.80 -6.61 -4.55
CA LYS A 88 14.20 -5.95 -5.73
C LYS A 88 12.88 -6.62 -6.10
N THR A 89 11.85 -5.82 -6.32
CA THR A 89 10.60 -6.26 -6.94
C THR A 89 10.41 -5.62 -8.30
N LYS A 90 9.67 -6.30 -9.18
CA LYS A 90 9.35 -5.80 -10.52
C LYS A 90 7.94 -5.24 -10.53
N LEU A 91 7.85 -3.96 -10.86
CA LEU A 91 6.58 -3.33 -11.19
C LEU A 91 6.37 -3.41 -12.70
N GLN A 92 5.33 -4.12 -13.11
CA GLN A 92 4.85 -4.11 -14.49
C GLN A 92 3.67 -3.14 -14.62
N ILE A 93 3.82 -2.18 -15.53
CA ILE A 93 2.85 -1.13 -15.82
C ILE A 93 2.36 -1.33 -17.24
N LYS A 94 1.05 -1.52 -17.42
CA LYS A 94 0.45 -1.55 -18.75
C LYS A 94 0.12 -0.12 -19.19
N ILE A 95 0.89 0.42 -20.13
CA ILE A 95 0.69 1.76 -20.70
C ILE A 95 -0.33 1.70 -21.85
N SER A 96 -0.30 0.63 -22.64
CA SER A 96 -1.26 0.38 -23.72
C SER A 96 -1.44 -1.12 -23.94
N PRO A 97 -2.41 -1.57 -24.77
CA PRO A 97 -2.57 -2.99 -25.09
C PRO A 97 -1.30 -3.68 -25.59
N LYS A 98 -0.39 -2.92 -26.23
CA LYS A 98 0.85 -3.44 -26.82
C LYS A 98 2.13 -3.01 -26.09
N LYS A 99 2.02 -2.16 -25.04
CA LYS A 99 3.19 -1.59 -24.35
C LYS A 99 3.10 -1.81 -22.85
N ILE A 100 4.04 -2.61 -22.34
CA ILE A 100 4.28 -2.82 -20.91
C ILE A 100 5.61 -2.18 -20.57
N LEU A 101 5.61 -1.31 -19.56
CA LEU A 101 6.81 -0.77 -18.94
C LEU A 101 7.14 -1.62 -17.71
N THR A 102 8.40 -2.02 -17.58
CA THR A 102 8.88 -2.70 -16.37
C THR A 102 9.80 -1.75 -15.61
N ALA A 103 9.45 -1.44 -14.37
CA ALA A 103 10.30 -0.75 -13.43
C ALA A 103 10.83 -1.76 -12.39
N VAL A 104 12.11 -1.62 -12.01
CA VAL A 104 12.71 -2.41 -10.94
C VAL A 104 12.81 -1.52 -9.73
N LEU A 105 12.12 -1.90 -8.65
CA LEU A 105 12.01 -1.10 -7.43
C LEU A 105 12.71 -1.83 -6.29
N LYS A 106 13.43 -1.09 -5.45
CA LYS A 106 14.09 -1.66 -4.27
C LYS A 106 13.07 -1.87 -3.17
N CYS A 107 13.09 -3.04 -2.53
CA CYS A 107 12.33 -3.31 -1.33
C CYS A 107 12.94 -2.60 -0.13
N TRP A 108 12.10 -2.07 0.75
CA TRP A 108 12.58 -1.51 2.00
C TRP A 108 12.72 -2.61 3.06
N SER A 109 13.74 -2.54 3.90
CA SER A 109 13.79 -3.31 5.14
C SER A 109 14.68 -2.64 6.18
N ALA A 110 14.34 -2.82 7.45
CA ALA A 110 15.16 -2.40 8.58
C ALA A 110 15.36 -3.56 9.56
N PRO A 111 16.40 -3.53 10.41
CA PRO A 111 16.53 -4.46 11.52
C PRO A 111 15.31 -4.40 12.45
N LEU A 112 14.88 -5.55 12.95
CA LEU A 112 13.86 -5.62 13.99
C LEU A 112 14.45 -5.10 15.31
N ILE A 113 14.06 -3.89 15.69
CA ILE A 113 14.35 -3.29 16.98
C ILE A 113 13.01 -2.94 17.60
N VAL A 114 12.61 -3.66 18.65
CA VAL A 114 11.34 -3.42 19.34
C VAL A 114 11.57 -2.45 20.48
N ARG A 115 10.98 -1.25 20.39
CA ARG A 115 10.98 -0.21 21.41
C ARG A 115 9.57 0.02 21.93
N LYS A 116 9.48 0.58 23.14
CA LYS A 116 8.20 1.02 23.71
C LYS A 116 7.63 2.14 22.83
N GLY A 117 6.42 1.95 22.32
CA GLY A 117 5.76 2.89 21.40
C GLY A 117 5.80 2.48 19.92
N ASP A 118 6.39 1.33 19.57
CA ASP A 118 6.43 0.83 18.19
C ASP A 118 5.12 0.14 17.75
N ALA A 119 4.00 0.32 18.45
CA ALA A 119 2.73 -0.19 17.94
C ALA A 119 2.22 0.70 16.81
N ALA A 120 1.68 0.10 15.74
CA ALA A 120 0.91 0.83 14.74
C ALA A 120 -0.38 1.42 15.34
N ASP A 121 -1.03 2.30 14.58
CA ASP A 121 -2.30 2.97 14.94
C ASP A 121 -3.40 2.00 15.40
N ASN A 122 -3.39 0.78 14.87
CA ASN A 122 -4.32 -0.29 15.18
C ASN A 122 -3.75 -1.36 16.14
N GLY A 123 -2.66 -1.06 16.84
CA GLY A 123 -2.03 -1.96 17.83
C GLY A 123 -1.14 -3.05 17.25
N ILE A 124 -0.93 -3.10 15.93
CA ILE A 124 -0.03 -4.07 15.30
C ILE A 124 1.41 -3.80 15.74
N MET A 125 2.06 -4.83 16.30
CA MET A 125 3.47 -4.79 16.68
C MET A 125 4.39 -5.09 15.49
N PRO A 126 5.68 -4.68 15.55
CA PRO A 126 6.67 -5.05 14.54
C PRO A 126 6.72 -6.56 14.36
N TYR A 127 6.60 -7.01 13.11
CA TYR A 127 6.68 -8.42 12.75
C TYR A 127 7.84 -8.65 11.77
N THR A 128 8.31 -9.89 11.71
CA THR A 128 9.45 -10.28 10.88
C THR A 128 9.03 -10.54 9.43
N LEU A 129 9.93 -10.26 8.48
CA LEU A 129 9.72 -10.50 7.05
C LEU A 129 9.67 -11.99 6.69
N SER A 130 10.26 -12.84 7.53
CA SER A 130 10.15 -14.30 7.43
C SER A 130 9.93 -14.92 8.81
N ARG A 131 9.19 -16.03 8.83
CA ARG A 131 9.05 -16.92 10.00
C ARG A 131 10.06 -18.06 9.99
N ASP A 132 10.78 -18.24 8.89
CA ASP A 132 11.82 -19.25 8.75
C ASP A 132 12.99 -18.94 9.71
N PRO A 133 13.33 -19.86 10.64
CA PRO A 133 14.42 -19.70 11.59
C PRO A 133 15.78 -19.37 10.96
N ASP A 134 16.03 -19.90 9.75
CA ASP A 134 17.31 -19.84 9.05
C ASP A 134 17.39 -18.68 8.06
N SER A 135 16.27 -17.97 7.84
CA SER A 135 16.23 -16.83 6.93
C SER A 135 16.84 -15.59 7.58
N PHE A 136 17.73 -14.91 6.85
CA PHE A 136 18.24 -13.59 7.26
C PHE A 136 17.13 -12.55 7.44
N LEU A 137 15.95 -12.78 6.86
CA LEU A 137 14.76 -11.92 6.97
C LEU A 137 14.03 -12.06 8.31
N ARG A 138 14.35 -13.08 9.11
CA ARG A 138 13.80 -13.27 10.45
C ARG A 138 14.09 -12.09 11.39
N HIS A 139 15.18 -11.36 11.16
CA HIS A 139 15.54 -10.21 11.99
C HIS A 139 15.25 -8.87 11.31
N ARG A 140 14.35 -8.86 10.31
CA ARG A 140 14.04 -7.66 9.53
C ARG A 140 12.54 -7.40 9.46
N ILE A 141 12.18 -6.12 9.35
CA ILE A 141 10.81 -5.62 9.21
C ILE A 141 10.62 -4.96 7.84
N GLY A 142 9.38 -4.91 7.36
CA GLY A 142 9.04 -4.47 6.01
C GLY A 142 8.79 -2.97 5.81
N SER A 143 8.44 -2.25 6.88
CA SER A 143 8.23 -0.79 6.89
C SER A 143 8.12 -0.27 8.34
N HIS A 144 7.63 0.96 8.50
CA HIS A 144 7.43 1.64 9.79
C HIS A 144 5.95 1.55 10.27
N PRO A 145 5.63 1.93 11.52
CA PRO A 145 4.27 1.77 12.10
C PRO A 145 3.12 2.29 11.22
N LEU A 146 3.30 3.42 10.51
CA LEU A 146 2.25 4.01 9.66
C LEU A 146 1.84 3.14 8.47
N LEU A 147 2.71 2.22 8.04
CA LEU A 147 2.42 1.22 7.01
C LEU A 147 2.18 -0.17 7.62
N ARG A 148 1.95 -0.21 8.94
CA ARG A 148 1.66 -1.42 9.71
C ARG A 148 2.67 -2.54 9.45
N TYR A 149 3.93 -2.16 9.27
CA TYR A 149 5.06 -3.05 9.02
C TYR A 149 5.00 -3.86 7.72
N CYS A 150 4.07 -3.54 6.81
CA CYS A 150 3.95 -4.19 5.50
C CYS A 150 5.25 -4.11 4.69
N PRO A 151 5.69 -5.20 4.05
CA PRO A 151 6.86 -5.20 3.19
C PRO A 151 6.56 -4.42 1.92
N VAL A 152 7.06 -3.20 1.81
CA VAL A 152 6.77 -2.32 0.67
C VAL A 152 8.05 -1.85 0.00
N VAL A 153 7.91 -1.37 -1.23
CA VAL A 153 9.04 -0.74 -1.94
C VAL A 153 9.51 0.53 -1.23
N ALA A 154 10.82 0.77 -1.28
CA ALA A 154 11.52 1.83 -0.55
C ALA A 154 11.05 3.23 -0.92
N ASP A 155 10.66 3.46 -2.17
CA ASP A 155 10.20 4.77 -2.61
C ASP A 155 8.82 5.11 -2.05
N ILE A 156 7.97 4.11 -1.72
CA ILE A 156 6.70 4.34 -1.02
C ILE A 156 6.95 4.63 0.46
N VAL A 157 7.86 3.89 1.11
CA VAL A 157 8.24 4.19 2.51
C VAL A 157 8.82 5.59 2.65
N LYS A 158 9.58 6.04 1.65
CA LYS A 158 10.18 7.39 1.61
C LYS A 158 9.22 8.46 1.11
N ASP A 159 7.99 8.07 0.73
CA ASP A 159 6.97 8.97 0.20
C ASP A 159 7.46 9.75 -1.05
N ARG A 160 8.02 9.00 -2.01
CA ARG A 160 8.63 9.48 -3.27
C ARG A 160 8.09 8.74 -4.50
N PHE A 161 6.97 8.06 -4.38
CA PHE A 161 6.44 7.21 -5.45
C PHE A 161 4.95 7.48 -5.72
N GLU A 162 4.63 7.75 -6.97
CA GLU A 162 3.26 7.86 -7.47
C GLU A 162 3.15 7.17 -8.83
N LEU A 163 2.01 6.54 -9.12
CA LEU A 163 1.75 6.05 -10.47
C LEU A 163 1.24 7.21 -11.35
N PRO A 164 1.65 7.26 -12.64
CA PRO A 164 1.04 8.21 -13.56
C PRO A 164 -0.49 8.02 -13.62
N GLU A 165 -1.23 9.11 -13.85
CA GLU A 165 -2.69 9.03 -13.91
C GLU A 165 -3.17 8.04 -14.98
N GLY A 166 -4.19 7.25 -14.63
CA GLY A 166 -4.75 6.22 -15.51
C GLY A 166 -3.91 4.94 -15.63
N VAL A 167 -2.76 4.85 -14.96
CA VAL A 167 -1.92 3.65 -14.96
C VAL A 167 -2.39 2.64 -13.89
N ILE A 168 -2.48 1.37 -14.29
CA ILE A 168 -2.82 0.26 -13.40
C ILE A 168 -1.61 -0.70 -13.33
N PRO A 169 -1.13 -1.06 -12.12
CA PRO A 169 -0.13 -2.10 -11.97
C PRO A 169 -0.74 -3.45 -12.35
N VAL A 170 0.00 -4.26 -13.12
CA VAL A 170 -0.44 -5.58 -13.62
C VAL A 170 0.35 -6.69 -12.98
#